data_AF-A0A059LKV2-F1
#
_entry.id   AF-A0A059LKV2-F1
#
_cell.length_a   1.000
_cell.length_b   1.000
_cell.length_c   1.000
_cell.angle_alpha   90.00
_cell.angle_beta   90.00
_cell.angle_gamma   90.00
#
_symmetry.space_group_name_H-M   'P 1'
#
loop_
_entity.id
_entity.type
_entity.pdbx_description
1 polymer ?
#
loop_
_entity_poly.entity_id
_entity_poly.type
_entity_poly.pdbx_seq_one_letter_code
_entity_poly.pdbx_strand_id
1 'polypeptide(L)'
;APAIANFVQTFGLDGVDIKYEPITAECHVWDGMKWCDTEYEYTYIIRTLRAALPRPYILANAVLPVGAYGEGDWASARPLTKFNGFAIGPLKLAGKDLDLLLLMAHNAGAYNALELDFREASAAYASVFGGDILLGVQLVLNSWGGRQLSLAQVDSLTDHVKSKRMAGMVIFPANKRPEPGPPMSNPNFQRICTNLDLEDCDVPLVL
;
A
#
# COMPACT_ATOMS: atom_id res chain seq x y z
N ALA A 1 -9.36 14.93 12.26
CA ALA A 1 -7.91 15.06 12.56
C ALA A 1 -7.60 15.31 14.04
N PRO A 2 -8.24 16.25 14.78
CA PRO A 2 -7.87 16.52 16.17
C PRO A 2 -7.92 15.30 17.10
N ALA A 3 -8.97 14.48 17.01
CA ALA A 3 -9.07 13.25 17.80
C ALA A 3 -7.95 12.24 17.49
N ILE A 4 -7.53 12.14 16.22
CA ILE A 4 -6.44 11.26 15.78
C ILE A 4 -5.10 11.79 16.32
N ALA A 5 -4.85 13.09 16.22
CA ALA A 5 -3.64 13.70 16.75
C ALA A 5 -3.54 13.55 18.27
N ASN A 6 -4.64 13.77 18.99
CA ASN A 6 -4.71 13.53 20.44
C ASN A 6 -4.42 12.06 20.77
N PHE A 7 -4.95 11.11 20.00
CA PHE A 7 -4.66 9.69 20.19
C PHE A 7 -3.17 9.39 20.01
N VAL A 8 -2.57 9.83 18.90
CA VAL A 8 -1.14 9.67 18.60
C VAL A 8 -0.29 10.22 19.75
N GLN A 9 -0.58 11.43 20.22
CA GLN A 9 0.17 12.08 21.30
C GLN A 9 -0.04 11.39 22.66
N THR A 10 -1.28 10.99 22.98
CA THR A 10 -1.62 10.36 24.25
C THR A 10 -0.91 9.02 24.43
N PHE A 11 -0.80 8.25 23.34
CA PHE A 11 -0.21 6.92 23.36
C PHE A 11 1.26 6.90 22.91
N GLY A 12 1.85 8.06 22.61
CA GLY A 12 3.24 8.17 22.19
C GLY A 12 3.54 7.44 20.88
N LEU A 13 2.60 7.45 19.93
CA LEU A 13 2.77 6.84 18.61
C LEU A 13 3.59 7.75 17.70
N ASP A 14 4.32 7.15 16.76
CA ASP A 14 5.16 7.88 15.81
C ASP A 14 4.38 8.46 14.63
N GLY A 15 3.12 8.08 14.43
CA GLY A 15 2.40 8.46 13.23
C GLY A 15 1.07 7.74 12.99
N VAL A 16 0.59 7.84 11.76
CA VAL A 16 -0.69 7.27 11.30
C VAL A 16 -0.53 6.68 9.89
N ASP A 17 -1.16 5.53 9.66
CA ASP A 17 -1.48 5.02 8.33
C ASP A 17 -2.95 5.32 8.00
N ILE A 18 -3.20 6.01 6.88
CA ILE A 18 -4.55 6.52 6.53
C ILE A 18 -5.50 5.39 6.10
N LYS A 19 -5.04 4.47 5.26
CA LYS A 19 -5.82 3.37 4.67
C LYS A 19 -7.25 3.77 4.28
N TYR A 20 -7.38 4.81 3.45
CA TYR A 20 -8.69 5.29 2.99
C TYR A 20 -9.17 4.45 1.80
N GLU A 21 -10.24 3.69 2.01
CA GLU A 21 -10.87 2.82 1.02
C GLU A 21 -12.37 3.16 0.92
N PRO A 22 -12.77 4.08 0.02
CA PRO A 22 -14.17 4.43 -0.12
C PRO A 22 -14.96 3.26 -0.71
N ILE A 23 -16.28 3.24 -0.49
CA ILE A 23 -17.15 2.18 -1.04
C ILE A 23 -17.11 2.19 -2.58
N THR A 24 -17.08 3.39 -3.17
CA THR A 24 -16.87 3.63 -4.60
C THR A 24 -15.97 4.87 -4.76
N ALA A 25 -15.22 4.94 -5.85
CA ALA A 25 -14.49 6.16 -6.22
C ALA A 25 -15.07 6.88 -7.44
N GLU A 26 -15.91 6.18 -8.23
CA GLU A 26 -16.56 6.68 -9.47
C GLU A 26 -15.61 7.55 -10.32
N CYS A 27 -14.54 6.92 -10.81
CA CYS A 27 -13.52 7.63 -11.57
C CYS A 27 -13.87 7.77 -13.05
N HIS A 28 -13.86 9.01 -13.53
CA HIS A 28 -14.08 9.39 -14.92
C HIS A 28 -12.75 9.72 -15.62
N VAL A 29 -12.73 9.60 -16.95
CA VAL A 29 -11.61 10.05 -17.77
C VAL A 29 -12.04 11.31 -18.51
N TRP A 30 -11.27 12.37 -18.36
CA TRP A 30 -11.42 13.61 -19.10
C TRP A 30 -10.07 14.00 -19.71
N ASP A 31 -10.00 14.06 -21.04
CA ASP A 31 -8.76 14.39 -21.77
C ASP A 31 -7.54 13.55 -21.33
N GLY A 32 -7.75 12.24 -21.15
CA GLY A 32 -6.71 11.31 -20.69
C GLY A 32 -6.33 11.42 -19.21
N MET A 33 -6.92 12.34 -18.46
CA MET A 33 -6.74 12.47 -17.01
C MET A 33 -7.87 11.77 -16.24
N LYS A 34 -7.53 11.15 -15.13
CA LYS A 34 -8.46 10.54 -14.18
C LYS A 34 -8.91 11.56 -13.16
N TRP A 35 -10.22 11.65 -12.98
CA TRP A 35 -10.85 12.43 -11.94
C TRP A 35 -11.91 11.57 -11.25
N CYS A 36 -11.99 11.64 -9.92
CA CYS A 36 -12.85 10.79 -9.12
C CYS A 36 -13.61 11.64 -8.10
N ASP A 37 -14.86 11.29 -7.81
CA ASP A 37 -15.70 12.06 -6.88
C ASP A 37 -15.13 12.11 -5.44
N THR A 38 -14.30 11.13 -5.08
CA THR A 38 -13.63 11.04 -3.77
C THR A 38 -12.32 11.84 -3.70
N GLU A 39 -11.88 12.49 -4.79
CA GLU A 39 -10.60 13.19 -4.85
C GLU A 39 -10.50 14.29 -3.80
N TYR A 40 -11.55 15.10 -3.64
CA TYR A 40 -11.58 16.18 -2.66
C TYR A 40 -11.49 15.61 -1.23
N GLU A 41 -12.29 14.60 -0.90
CA GLU A 41 -12.29 13.98 0.42
C GLU A 41 -10.92 13.37 0.75
N TYR A 42 -10.35 12.60 -0.18
CA TYR A 42 -9.06 11.95 0.04
C TYR A 42 -7.93 12.97 0.20
N THR A 43 -7.90 14.00 -0.66
CA THR A 43 -6.93 15.11 -0.55
C THR A 43 -7.08 15.86 0.77
N TYR A 44 -8.33 16.10 1.19
CA TYR A 44 -8.63 16.78 2.45
C TYR A 44 -8.16 15.96 3.65
N ILE A 45 -8.36 14.64 3.66
CA ILE A 45 -7.88 13.74 4.72
C ILE A 45 -6.36 13.85 4.87
N ILE A 46 -5.62 13.73 3.77
CA ILE A 46 -4.15 13.79 3.77
C ILE A 46 -3.66 15.12 4.36
N ARG A 47 -4.15 16.24 3.82
CA ARG A 47 -3.73 17.60 4.25
C ARG A 47 -4.09 17.88 5.71
N THR A 48 -5.30 17.51 6.12
CA THR A 48 -5.77 17.79 7.48
C THR A 48 -5.01 16.95 8.50
N LEU A 49 -4.68 15.69 8.17
CA LEU A 49 -3.84 14.86 9.03
C LEU A 49 -2.41 15.39 9.12
N ARG A 50 -1.80 15.78 8.00
CA ARG A 50 -0.46 16.40 8.04
C ARG A 50 -0.44 17.70 8.86
N ALA A 51 -1.47 18.54 8.74
CA ALA A 51 -1.56 19.77 9.53
C ALA A 51 -1.69 19.48 11.05
N ALA A 52 -2.42 18.42 11.42
CA ALA A 52 -2.58 18.02 12.82
C ALA A 52 -1.38 17.24 13.38
N LEU A 53 -0.62 16.58 12.51
CA LEU A 53 0.58 15.79 12.80
C LEU A 53 1.74 16.28 11.92
N PRO A 54 2.26 17.50 12.17
CA PRO A 54 3.43 18.00 11.45
C PRO A 54 4.62 17.08 11.71
N ARG A 55 5.60 17.09 10.81
CA ARG A 55 6.86 16.35 11.02
C ARG A 55 7.45 16.70 12.39
N PRO A 56 7.98 15.73 13.15
CA PRO A 56 8.49 14.43 12.69
C PRO A 56 7.49 13.26 12.66
N TYR A 57 6.19 13.48 12.94
CA TYR A 57 5.22 12.38 12.86
C TYR A 57 5.15 11.79 11.44
N ILE A 58 5.14 10.46 11.34
CA ILE A 58 5.03 9.72 10.10
C ILE A 58 3.57 9.75 9.63
N LEU A 59 3.35 10.17 8.38
CA LEU A 59 2.06 10.01 7.72
C LEU A 59 2.22 9.04 6.55
N ALA A 60 1.80 7.81 6.77
CA ALA A 60 1.76 6.75 5.78
C ALA A 60 0.37 6.62 5.16
N ASN A 61 0.29 5.98 4.01
CA ASN A 61 -0.98 5.67 3.37
C ASN A 61 -0.92 4.32 2.67
N ALA A 62 -1.68 3.36 3.18
CA ALA A 62 -1.95 2.11 2.53
C ALA A 62 -2.86 2.31 1.32
N VAL A 63 -2.39 1.89 0.15
CA VAL A 63 -3.04 2.15 -1.13
C VAL A 63 -3.39 0.87 -1.88
N LEU A 64 -4.54 0.85 -2.55
CA LEU A 64 -4.97 -0.28 -3.37
C LEU A 64 -4.08 -0.39 -4.63
N PRO A 65 -3.70 -1.60 -5.09
CA PRO A 65 -2.77 -1.78 -6.21
C PRO A 65 -3.14 -1.04 -7.51
N VAL A 66 -4.43 -0.99 -7.81
CA VAL A 66 -4.95 -0.40 -9.05
C VAL A 66 -5.15 1.12 -8.96
N GLY A 67 -4.94 1.73 -7.80
CA GLY A 67 -5.32 3.12 -7.57
C GLY A 67 -4.51 4.14 -8.38
N ALA A 68 -3.34 3.75 -8.89
CA ALA A 68 -2.52 4.56 -9.79
C ALA A 68 -2.70 4.19 -11.29
N TYR A 69 -3.63 3.31 -11.63
CA TYR A 69 -3.90 2.95 -13.03
C TYR A 69 -4.87 3.93 -13.71
N GLY A 70 -4.84 3.98 -15.04
CA GLY A 70 -5.85 4.68 -15.83
C GLY A 70 -5.42 6.01 -16.45
N GLU A 71 -4.15 6.38 -16.37
CA GLU A 71 -3.54 7.50 -17.10
C GLU A 71 -2.21 7.10 -17.75
N GLY A 72 -1.82 7.79 -18.82
CA GLY A 72 -0.51 7.64 -19.46
C GLY A 72 -0.18 6.19 -19.85
N ASP A 73 1.04 5.75 -19.54
CA ASP A 73 1.51 4.37 -19.78
C ASP A 73 0.66 3.31 -19.04
N TRP A 74 -0.08 3.74 -18.01
CA TRP A 74 -0.93 2.88 -17.18
C TRP A 74 -2.41 2.95 -17.57
N ALA A 75 -2.76 3.62 -18.68
CA ALA A 75 -4.15 3.82 -19.12
C ALA A 75 -4.89 2.49 -19.38
N SER A 76 -4.19 1.48 -19.88
CA SER A 76 -4.72 0.14 -20.17
C SER A 76 -4.34 -0.93 -19.16
N ALA A 77 -3.69 -0.56 -18.04
CA ALA A 77 -3.26 -1.48 -17.00
C ALA A 77 -4.45 -2.25 -16.41
N ARG A 78 -4.22 -3.52 -16.06
CA ARG A 78 -5.25 -4.46 -15.62
C ARG A 78 -4.95 -4.95 -14.20
N PRO A 79 -5.97 -5.31 -13.40
CA PRO A 79 -7.40 -5.40 -13.75
C PRO A 79 -8.12 -4.04 -13.78
N LEU A 80 -9.23 -3.99 -14.52
CA LEU A 80 -10.19 -2.87 -14.44
C LEU A 80 -11.18 -3.12 -13.30
N THR A 81 -11.29 -2.15 -12.40
CA THR A 81 -12.13 -2.13 -11.22
C THR A 81 -12.70 -0.71 -11.01
N LYS A 82 -13.63 -0.56 -10.07
CA LYS A 82 -14.16 0.76 -9.68
C LYS A 82 -13.14 1.67 -8.98
N PHE A 83 -11.92 1.19 -8.77
CA PHE A 83 -10.85 1.88 -8.05
C PHE A 83 -9.68 2.30 -8.95
N ASN A 84 -9.70 2.04 -10.27
CA ASN A 84 -8.61 2.53 -11.13
C ASN A 84 -8.57 4.07 -11.11
N GLY A 85 -7.42 4.61 -10.70
CA GLY A 85 -7.13 6.04 -10.76
C GLY A 85 -7.49 6.82 -9.49
N PHE A 86 -8.15 6.19 -8.51
CA PHE A 86 -8.64 6.90 -7.32
C PHE A 86 -7.55 7.55 -6.47
N ALA A 87 -6.30 7.06 -6.58
CA ALA A 87 -5.17 7.63 -5.87
C ALA A 87 -4.42 8.70 -6.69
N ILE A 88 -4.65 8.80 -8.01
CA ILE A 88 -3.84 9.66 -8.89
C ILE A 88 -3.99 11.14 -8.50
N GLY A 89 -5.23 11.66 -8.52
CA GLY A 89 -5.52 13.06 -8.17
C GLY A 89 -5.03 13.43 -6.76
N PRO A 90 -5.42 12.69 -5.72
CA PRO A 90 -4.98 12.96 -4.34
C PRO A 90 -3.46 12.94 -4.18
N LEU A 91 -2.74 12.03 -4.84
CA LEU A 91 -1.28 11.98 -4.78
C LEU A 91 -0.63 13.14 -5.54
N LYS A 92 -1.17 13.55 -6.68
CA LYS A 92 -0.69 14.77 -7.38
C LYS A 92 -0.89 16.03 -6.52
N LEU A 93 -1.99 16.12 -5.79
CA LEU A 93 -2.37 17.33 -5.04
C LEU A 93 -1.79 17.39 -3.62
N ALA A 94 -1.61 16.25 -2.96
CA ALA A 94 -1.22 16.16 -1.56
C ALA A 94 -0.16 15.09 -1.26
N GLY A 95 0.41 14.42 -2.28
CA GLY A 95 1.43 13.38 -2.08
C GLY A 95 2.63 13.85 -1.26
N LYS A 96 3.08 15.10 -1.42
CA LYS A 96 4.19 15.68 -0.62
C LYS A 96 3.93 15.74 0.90
N ASP A 97 2.66 15.63 1.30
CA ASP A 97 2.26 15.64 2.70
C ASP A 97 2.34 14.22 3.31
N LEU A 98 2.50 13.18 2.50
CA LEU A 98 2.79 11.81 2.94
C LEU A 98 4.31 11.58 3.01
N ASP A 99 4.74 10.72 3.93
CA ASP A 99 6.14 10.29 4.01
C ASP A 99 6.37 8.99 3.25
N LEU A 100 5.41 8.07 3.25
CA LEU A 100 5.49 6.82 2.49
C LEU A 100 4.13 6.25 2.08
N LEU A 101 4.14 5.43 1.04
CA LEU A 101 3.02 4.60 0.63
C LEU A 101 3.26 3.13 0.99
N LEU A 102 2.20 2.48 1.46
CA LEU A 102 2.18 1.04 1.71
C LEU A 102 1.34 0.39 0.61
N LEU A 103 1.97 -0.12 -0.44
CA LEU A 103 1.24 -0.72 -1.57
C LEU A 103 0.63 -2.04 -1.13
N MET A 104 -0.69 -2.09 -0.97
CA MET A 104 -1.37 -3.28 -0.46
C MET A 104 -1.36 -4.38 -1.51
N ALA A 105 -0.39 -5.29 -1.47
CA ALA A 105 -0.30 -6.38 -2.45
C ALA A 105 -1.29 -7.53 -2.18
N HIS A 106 -2.55 -7.19 -2.04
CA HIS A 106 -3.67 -8.11 -1.97
C HIS A 106 -4.92 -7.46 -2.55
N ASN A 107 -5.91 -8.29 -2.86
CA ASN A 107 -7.25 -7.94 -3.35
C ASN A 107 -7.40 -6.50 -3.88
N ALA A 108 -7.32 -6.34 -5.21
CA ALA A 108 -7.47 -5.06 -5.93
C ALA A 108 -8.89 -4.43 -5.85
N GLY A 109 -9.65 -4.72 -4.79
CA GLY A 109 -11.10 -4.53 -4.77
C GLY A 109 -11.83 -5.45 -5.77
N ALA A 110 -11.17 -6.49 -6.27
CA ALA A 110 -11.69 -7.44 -7.25
C ALA A 110 -11.37 -8.88 -6.81
N TYR A 111 -12.42 -9.71 -6.71
CA TYR A 111 -12.36 -11.11 -6.28
C TYR A 111 -11.49 -12.02 -7.20
N ASN A 112 -11.11 -11.55 -8.39
CA ASN A 112 -10.36 -12.28 -9.41
C ASN A 112 -9.02 -11.60 -9.76
N ALA A 113 -8.20 -11.28 -8.75
CA ALA A 113 -6.86 -10.69 -8.86
C ALA A 113 -5.80 -11.58 -9.57
N LEU A 114 -6.18 -12.44 -10.51
CA LEU A 114 -5.26 -13.28 -11.27
C LEU A 114 -4.40 -12.47 -12.25
N GLU A 115 -4.91 -11.33 -12.74
CA GLU A 115 -4.23 -10.45 -13.70
C GLU A 115 -3.33 -9.40 -13.04
N LEU A 116 -3.36 -9.28 -11.71
CA LEU A 116 -2.64 -8.20 -11.03
C LEU A 116 -1.14 -8.52 -10.91
N ASP A 117 -0.31 -7.64 -11.49
CA ASP A 117 1.13 -7.61 -11.25
C ASP A 117 1.49 -6.48 -10.28
N PHE A 118 1.96 -6.84 -9.09
CA PHE A 118 2.36 -5.85 -8.08
C PHE A 118 3.59 -5.03 -8.46
N ARG A 119 4.40 -5.51 -9.41
CA ARG A 119 5.52 -4.75 -9.98
C ARG A 119 4.99 -3.62 -10.86
N GLU A 120 4.01 -3.91 -11.71
CA GLU A 120 3.31 -2.91 -12.52
C GLU A 120 2.63 -1.87 -11.62
N ALA A 121 1.89 -2.32 -10.60
CA ALA A 121 1.27 -1.44 -9.62
C ALA A 121 2.29 -0.52 -8.93
N SER A 122 3.43 -1.07 -8.48
CA SER A 122 4.48 -0.25 -7.86
C SER A 122 5.08 0.79 -8.80
N ALA A 123 5.25 0.45 -10.08
CA ALA A 123 5.74 1.39 -11.09
C ALA A 123 4.71 2.48 -11.40
N ALA A 124 3.42 2.14 -11.44
CA ALA A 124 2.34 3.11 -11.58
C ALA A 124 2.33 4.12 -10.44
N TYR A 125 2.44 3.66 -9.19
CA TYR A 125 2.54 4.55 -8.04
C TYR A 125 3.80 5.42 -8.07
N ALA A 126 4.96 4.85 -8.43
CA ALA A 126 6.21 5.60 -8.56
C ALA A 126 6.14 6.70 -9.65
N SER A 127 5.24 6.57 -10.63
CA SER A 127 5.04 7.61 -11.65
C SER A 127 4.26 8.83 -11.16
N VAL A 128 3.54 8.71 -10.03
CA VAL A 128 2.70 9.80 -9.48
C VAL A 128 3.15 10.27 -8.10
N PHE A 129 3.86 9.43 -7.34
CA PHE A 129 4.31 9.71 -5.98
C PHE A 129 5.84 9.76 -5.90
N GLY A 130 6.37 10.88 -5.41
CA GLY A 130 7.82 11.11 -5.32
C GLY A 130 8.49 10.67 -4.01
N GLY A 131 7.74 10.08 -3.08
CA GLY A 131 8.28 9.59 -1.80
C GLY A 131 8.51 8.08 -1.79
N ASP A 132 8.76 7.54 -0.60
CA ASP A 132 9.07 6.13 -0.42
C ASP A 132 7.85 5.21 -0.60
N ILE A 133 8.02 4.11 -1.33
CA ILE A 133 6.98 3.09 -1.54
C ILE A 133 7.47 1.76 -0.97
N LEU A 134 6.73 1.22 -0.01
CA LEU A 134 6.90 -0.14 0.48
C LEU A 134 5.97 -1.09 -0.26
N LEU A 135 6.52 -2.18 -0.79
CA LEU A 135 5.76 -3.19 -1.50
C LEU A 135 5.14 -4.19 -0.51
N GLY A 136 3.81 -4.30 -0.49
CA GLY A 136 3.12 -5.20 0.40
C GLY A 136 3.30 -6.69 0.07
N VAL A 137 3.05 -7.54 1.06
CA VAL A 137 2.87 -8.99 0.90
C VAL A 137 1.77 -9.45 1.86
N GLN A 138 0.74 -10.13 1.35
CA GLN A 138 -0.24 -10.80 2.19
C GLN A 138 0.16 -12.24 2.47
N LEU A 139 0.26 -12.59 3.76
CA LEU A 139 0.82 -13.89 4.18
C LEU A 139 -0.24 -14.90 4.65
N VAL A 140 -1.41 -14.43 5.08
CA VAL A 140 -2.43 -15.31 5.66
C VAL A 140 -3.59 -15.48 4.68
N LEU A 141 -3.97 -16.74 4.46
CA LEU A 141 -5.18 -17.15 3.74
C LEU A 141 -6.41 -16.36 4.22
N ASN A 142 -7.45 -16.32 3.39
CA ASN A 142 -8.84 -15.93 3.70
C ASN A 142 -9.10 -14.61 4.47
N SER A 143 -8.11 -13.72 4.62
CA SER A 143 -8.26 -12.53 5.46
C SER A 143 -9.09 -11.43 4.83
N TRP A 144 -8.91 -11.23 3.52
CA TRP A 144 -9.57 -10.19 2.76
C TRP A 144 -9.94 -10.66 1.34
N GLY A 145 -10.00 -11.98 1.12
CA GLY A 145 -10.11 -12.58 -0.22
C GLY A 145 -8.83 -12.41 -1.06
N GLY A 146 -8.78 -13.04 -2.25
CA GLY A 146 -7.68 -12.88 -3.21
C GLY A 146 -6.66 -14.02 -3.27
N ARG A 147 -5.62 -13.82 -4.09
CA ARG A 147 -4.57 -14.81 -4.40
C ARG A 147 -3.50 -14.85 -3.30
N GLN A 148 -3.22 -16.03 -2.77
CA GLN A 148 -2.05 -16.26 -1.92
C GLN A 148 -0.77 -16.18 -2.77
N LEU A 149 0.21 -15.42 -2.31
CA LEU A 149 1.54 -15.42 -2.91
C LEU A 149 2.28 -16.70 -2.52
N SER A 150 2.84 -17.40 -3.50
CA SER A 150 3.80 -18.48 -3.21
C SER A 150 5.13 -17.90 -2.73
N LEU A 151 5.95 -18.72 -2.06
CA LEU A 151 7.29 -18.30 -1.62
C LEU A 151 8.16 -17.83 -2.79
N ALA A 152 8.07 -18.48 -3.95
CA ALA A 152 8.77 -18.05 -5.16
C ALA A 152 8.29 -16.68 -5.66
N GLN A 153 7.01 -16.37 -5.49
CA GLN A 153 6.51 -15.02 -5.79
C GLN A 153 7.04 -14.00 -4.78
N VAL A 154 7.15 -14.34 -3.51
CA VAL A 154 7.78 -13.48 -2.49
C VAL A 154 9.24 -13.18 -2.87
N ASP A 155 10.03 -14.19 -3.25
CA ASP A 155 11.42 -14.00 -3.71
C ASP A 155 11.49 -13.05 -4.91
N SER A 156 10.62 -13.32 -5.89
CA SER A 156 10.49 -12.54 -7.11
C SER A 156 10.12 -11.06 -6.82
N LEU A 157 9.33 -10.79 -5.80
CA LEU A 157 9.02 -9.42 -5.37
C LEU A 157 10.17 -8.79 -4.57
N THR A 158 10.90 -9.55 -3.74
CA THR A 158 12.11 -9.04 -3.07
C THR A 158 13.20 -8.65 -4.07
N ASP A 159 13.40 -9.45 -5.13
CA ASP A 159 14.34 -9.12 -6.21
C ASP A 159 13.92 -7.84 -6.94
N HIS A 160 12.62 -7.65 -7.15
CA HIS A 160 12.09 -6.41 -7.75
C HIS A 160 12.40 -5.20 -6.88
N VAL A 161 12.10 -5.28 -5.58
CA VAL A 161 12.39 -4.21 -4.59
C VAL A 161 13.88 -3.84 -4.62
N LYS A 162 14.78 -4.82 -4.62
CA LYS A 162 16.23 -4.59 -4.73
C LYS A 162 16.61 -3.95 -6.06
N SER A 163 16.14 -4.50 -7.17
CA SER A 163 16.50 -4.03 -8.51
C SER A 163 16.04 -2.59 -8.78
N LYS A 164 14.89 -2.20 -8.20
CA LYS A 164 14.32 -0.86 -8.31
C LYS A 164 14.74 0.08 -7.19
N ARG A 165 15.53 -0.40 -6.22
CA ARG A 165 15.94 0.36 -5.02
C ARG A 165 14.76 1.01 -4.32
N MET A 166 13.67 0.26 -4.19
CA MET A 166 12.51 0.70 -3.42
C MET A 166 12.83 0.74 -1.93
N ALA A 167 12.03 1.44 -1.14
CA ALA A 167 12.26 1.63 0.29
C ALA A 167 12.16 0.32 1.11
N GLY A 168 11.52 -0.72 0.57
CA GLY A 168 11.42 -2.02 1.22
C GLY A 168 10.08 -2.71 0.98
N MET A 169 9.69 -3.54 1.95
CA MET A 169 8.44 -4.31 1.93
C MET A 169 7.65 -4.16 3.22
N VAL A 170 6.35 -4.41 3.15
CA VAL A 170 5.42 -4.40 4.29
C VAL A 170 4.56 -5.65 4.31
N ILE A 171 4.27 -6.19 5.50
CA ILE A 171 3.55 -7.45 5.67
C ILE A 171 2.12 -7.20 6.17
N PHE A 172 1.13 -7.78 5.49
CA PHE A 172 -0.29 -7.66 5.82
C PHE A 172 -0.96 -9.01 6.16
N PRO A 173 -1.52 -9.19 7.36
CA PRO A 173 -1.12 -8.57 8.62
C PRO A 173 0.08 -9.30 9.25
N ALA A 174 0.80 -8.64 10.15
CA ALA A 174 1.86 -9.28 10.94
C ALA A 174 1.31 -10.39 11.86
N ASN A 175 0.22 -10.11 12.58
CA ASN A 175 -0.32 -11.03 13.60
C ASN A 175 -1.72 -11.55 13.22
N LYS A 176 -1.79 -12.58 12.36
CA LYS A 176 -3.01 -13.36 12.19
C LYS A 176 -2.70 -14.85 12.16
N ARG A 177 -3.45 -15.61 12.96
CA ARG A 177 -3.40 -17.07 12.95
C ARG A 177 -4.06 -17.59 11.68
N PRO A 178 -3.37 -18.36 10.82
CA PRO A 178 -4.07 -19.11 9.78
C PRO A 178 -5.04 -20.11 10.42
N GLU A 179 -6.12 -20.46 9.70
CA GLU A 179 -6.88 -21.70 9.93
C GLU A 179 -5.91 -22.90 10.05
N PRO A 180 -6.24 -23.98 10.79
CA PRO A 180 -5.29 -24.88 11.47
C PRO A 180 -3.93 -25.04 10.76
N GLY A 181 -2.91 -24.40 11.34
CA GLY A 181 -1.53 -24.39 10.87
C GLY A 181 -0.67 -23.43 11.71
N PRO A 182 0.67 -23.55 11.69
CA PRO A 182 1.56 -22.62 12.39
C PRO A 182 1.45 -21.20 11.80
N PRO A 183 1.69 -20.13 12.60
CA PRO A 183 1.71 -18.77 12.09
C PRO A 183 2.81 -18.62 11.02
N MET A 184 2.39 -18.37 9.78
CA MET A 184 3.32 -18.22 8.65
C MET A 184 4.06 -16.86 8.65
N SER A 185 3.74 -15.95 9.57
CA SER A 185 4.31 -14.59 9.58
C SER A 185 5.82 -14.59 9.82
N ASN A 186 6.32 -15.31 10.84
CA ASN A 186 7.75 -15.31 11.15
C ASN A 186 8.59 -15.93 10.01
N PRO A 187 8.30 -17.14 9.49
CA PRO A 187 9.11 -17.69 8.38
C PRO A 187 9.15 -16.80 7.12
N ASN A 188 8.03 -16.17 6.77
CA ASN A 188 7.99 -15.25 5.62
C ASN A 188 8.72 -13.92 5.92
N PHE A 189 8.60 -13.40 7.14
CA PHE A 189 9.38 -12.24 7.57
C PHE A 189 10.88 -12.52 7.49
N GLN A 190 11.35 -13.63 8.08
CA GLN A 190 12.76 -14.01 8.03
C GLN A 190 13.25 -14.13 6.58
N ARG A 191 12.45 -14.74 5.71
CA ARG A 191 12.76 -14.84 4.27
C ARG A 191 12.86 -13.47 3.59
N ILE A 192 11.89 -12.60 3.79
CA ILE A 192 11.90 -11.24 3.21
C ILE A 192 13.10 -10.45 3.74
N CYS A 193 13.34 -10.51 5.05
CA CYS A 193 14.45 -9.84 5.71
C CYS A 193 15.80 -10.28 5.12
N THR A 194 16.04 -11.60 5.04
CA THR A 194 17.25 -12.16 4.46
C THR A 194 17.39 -11.80 2.99
N ASN A 195 16.31 -11.92 2.20
CA ASN A 195 16.37 -11.60 0.77
C ASN A 195 16.73 -10.12 0.53
N LEU A 196 16.25 -9.22 1.38
CA LEU A 196 16.52 -7.78 1.32
C LEU A 196 17.86 -7.38 1.96
N ASP A 197 18.67 -8.34 2.41
CA ASP A 197 19.95 -8.12 3.08
C ASP A 197 19.83 -7.19 4.32
N LEU A 198 18.74 -7.33 5.07
CA LEU A 198 18.51 -6.59 6.32
C LEU A 198 19.20 -7.27 7.50
N GLU A 199 19.33 -6.53 8.61
CA GLU A 199 19.89 -7.04 9.86
C GLU A 199 18.81 -7.69 10.75
N ASP A 200 19.23 -8.44 11.76
CA ASP A 200 18.37 -9.07 12.78
C ASP A 200 17.26 -9.99 12.25
N CYS A 201 17.48 -10.63 11.10
CA CYS A 201 16.49 -11.51 10.46
C CYS A 201 16.13 -12.76 11.28
N ASP A 202 16.89 -13.10 12.31
CA ASP A 202 16.56 -14.22 13.20
C ASP A 202 15.60 -13.82 14.34
N VAL A 203 15.36 -12.52 14.54
CA VAL A 203 14.42 -12.01 15.54
C VAL A 203 12.99 -12.20 15.01
N PRO A 204 12.09 -12.83 15.78
CA PRO A 204 10.70 -13.01 15.33
C PRO A 204 9.98 -11.67 15.22
N LEU A 205 9.25 -11.47 14.12
CA LEU A 205 8.40 -10.29 13.93
C LEU A 205 7.26 -10.24 14.96
N VAL A 206 6.71 -11.40 15.31
CA VAL A 206 5.65 -11.55 16.31
C VAL A 206 6.02 -12.64 17.30
N LEU A 207 5.89 -12.31 18.59
CA LEU A 207 6.12 -13.21 19.73
C LEU A 207 4.95 -14.19 19.95
#